data_AF-A0A378LCS7-F1
#
_entry.id   AF-A0A378LCS7-F1
#
_cell.length_a   1.000
_cell.length_b   1.000
_cell.length_c   1.000
_cell.angle_alpha   90.00
_cell.angle_beta   90.00
_cell.angle_gamma   90.00
#
_symmetry.space_group_name_H-M   'P 1'
#
loop_
_entity.id
_entity.type
_entity.pdbx_description
1 polymer ?
#
loop_
_entity_poly.entity_id
_entity_poly.type
_entity_poly.pdbx_seq_one_letter_code
_entity_poly.pdbx_strand_id
1 'polypeptide(L)'
;MPKKKSFTIPKEFVEQVLTIIANESEEGRRKIVAIARRAEQKYELPVKSKLTGWFYQFTRTRGEKVEQSINVMENFPDAYTRLQEFKLMITEGEWNIGSSYNYFLFLELIDAIPDYQPVEPHLMPTFVMQLKSDILVEINSYMALCRASLEEKKAREIEQQIARERARLLVERIMVFNNLDDAKKCQSEQQDKIVFSLSYTNEQWHLYWVDVTDQVHPLNLSEELAQKLSTVEDKDVKNLNSVHLKQIKRECLKAKDQYVAKIQVHINPENTNTHTELSNDDLIKKGITSAFVLRNKEKVTSLWWINSIGVPREISLTDYPTLSSWLDAHQGQGPFNEADLLQLKTYLLQLNTTQLNTPQLIATAKLDKMNDLLSKVLRKKDAQEQPTVAETHKEEVKDKVPQINLKKFAFLEKHLQARKEKIDQKPSSTEKAALESSPKQEVEEVKPEKKYNKLGQNRYSALSELPTFWQNRKSAMEESMGNEIKPLGQP
;
A
#
# COMPACT_ATOMS: atom_id res chain seq x y z
N MET A 1 43.62 13.70 47.18
CA MET A 1 44.30 13.42 45.89
C MET A 1 43.32 13.69 44.77
N PRO A 2 43.62 14.58 43.80
CA PRO A 2 42.73 14.86 42.70
C PRO A 2 42.67 13.64 41.76
N LYS A 3 41.46 13.15 41.46
CA LYS A 3 41.21 12.11 40.46
C LYS A 3 41.72 12.62 39.12
N LYS A 4 42.78 12.02 38.56
CA LYS A 4 43.23 12.30 37.18
C LYS A 4 42.02 12.15 36.26
N LYS A 5 41.63 13.23 35.57
CA LYS A 5 40.65 13.16 34.49
C LYS A 5 41.15 12.11 33.50
N SER A 6 40.31 11.13 33.20
CA SER A 6 40.59 10.13 32.16
C SER A 6 40.93 10.88 30.87
N PHE A 7 42.02 10.47 30.23
CA PHE A 7 42.37 10.95 28.90
C PHE A 7 41.25 10.54 27.93
N THR A 8 40.48 11.50 27.41
CA THR A 8 39.34 11.25 26.53
C THR A 8 39.67 11.78 25.15
N ILE A 9 39.58 10.90 24.14
CA ILE A 9 39.81 11.27 22.74
C ILE A 9 38.53 11.98 22.21
N PRO A 10 38.65 13.12 21.50
CA PRO A 10 37.49 13.78 20.90
C PRO A 10 36.77 12.83 19.94
N LYS A 11 35.44 12.81 19.99
CA LYS A 11 34.62 11.94 19.13
C LYS A 11 34.88 12.22 17.63
N GLU A 12 35.02 13.49 17.27
CA GLU A 12 35.34 13.96 15.92
C GLU A 12 36.63 13.31 15.38
N PHE A 13 37.64 13.10 16.24
CA PHE A 13 38.88 12.45 15.85
C PHE A 13 38.63 10.97 15.48
N VAL A 14 37.82 10.26 16.26
CA VAL A 14 37.43 8.88 15.99
C VAL A 14 36.64 8.78 14.68
N GLU A 15 35.71 9.70 14.45
CA GLU A 15 34.92 9.79 13.22
C GLU A 15 35.81 10.07 11.99
N GLN A 16 36.85 10.89 12.12
CA GLN A 16 37.83 11.11 11.05
C GLN A 16 38.65 9.86 10.73
N VAL A 17 39.09 9.10 11.75
CA VAL A 17 39.78 7.82 11.50
C VAL A 17 38.85 6.86 10.76
N LEU A 18 37.59 6.73 11.19
CA LEU A 18 36.61 5.89 10.50
C LEU A 18 36.35 6.34 9.08
N THR A 19 36.28 7.66 8.86
CA THR A 19 36.11 8.21 7.52
C THR A 19 37.26 7.79 6.61
N ILE A 20 38.51 7.81 7.09
CA ILE A 20 39.66 7.33 6.31
C ILE A 20 39.52 5.84 5.96
N ILE A 21 39.06 5.01 6.89
CA ILE A 21 38.94 3.55 6.69
C ILE A 21 37.74 3.20 5.78
N ALA A 22 36.61 3.88 5.98
CA ALA A 22 35.33 3.59 5.34
C ALA A 22 35.10 4.34 4.02
N ASN A 23 35.98 5.25 3.60
CA ASN A 23 35.77 6.07 2.40
C ASN A 23 35.73 5.22 1.12
N GLU A 24 34.55 5.08 0.51
CA GLU A 24 34.27 4.26 -0.70
C GLU A 24 34.83 4.84 -2.00
N SER A 25 35.32 6.08 -2.00
CA SER A 25 36.01 6.62 -3.16
C SER A 25 37.30 5.85 -3.46
N GLU A 26 37.69 5.85 -4.73
CA GLU A 26 38.96 5.26 -5.15
C GLU A 26 40.16 5.91 -4.44
N GLU A 27 40.12 7.22 -4.21
CA GLU A 27 41.13 7.96 -3.45
C GLU A 27 41.19 7.51 -1.99
N GLY A 28 40.03 7.36 -1.34
CA GLY A 28 39.93 6.84 0.02
C GLY A 28 40.51 5.43 0.15
N ARG A 29 40.19 4.56 -0.80
CA ARG A 29 40.73 3.20 -0.88
C ARG A 29 42.25 3.19 -1.03
N ARG A 30 42.80 3.98 -1.95
CA ARG A 30 44.25 4.12 -2.12
C ARG A 30 44.91 4.66 -0.84
N LYS A 31 44.27 5.60 -0.16
CA LYS A 31 44.76 6.19 1.10
C LYS A 31 44.89 5.15 2.21
N ILE A 32 43.85 4.36 2.48
CA ILE A 32 43.91 3.34 3.54
C ILE A 32 44.88 2.19 3.21
N VAL A 33 44.95 1.78 1.94
CA VAL A 33 45.93 0.78 1.49
C VAL A 33 47.35 1.30 1.66
N ALA A 34 47.64 2.54 1.29
CA ALA A 34 48.95 3.15 1.48
C ALA A 34 49.34 3.23 2.97
N ILE A 35 48.41 3.62 3.84
CA ILE A 35 48.61 3.64 5.30
C ILE A 35 48.97 2.23 5.82
N ALA A 36 48.22 1.21 5.42
CA ALA A 36 48.46 -0.17 5.83
C ALA A 36 49.82 -0.70 5.32
N ARG A 37 50.19 -0.40 4.07
CA ARG A 37 51.49 -0.76 3.49
C ARG A 37 52.67 -0.06 4.18
N ARG A 38 52.53 1.21 4.58
CA ARG A 38 53.57 1.91 5.36
C ARG A 38 53.77 1.28 6.74
N ALA A 39 52.68 0.89 7.39
CA ALA A 39 52.72 0.16 8.66
C ALA A 39 53.38 -1.23 8.51
N GLU A 40 53.08 -1.94 7.42
CA GLU A 40 53.69 -3.23 7.07
C GLU A 40 55.21 -3.07 6.85
N GLN A 41 55.64 -2.07 6.09
CA GLN A 41 57.06 -1.77 5.89
C GLN A 41 57.78 -1.50 7.22
N LYS A 42 57.19 -0.67 8.09
CA LYS A 42 57.73 -0.40 9.44
C LYS A 42 57.81 -1.66 10.29
N TYR A 43 56.80 -2.50 10.21
CA TYR A 43 56.78 -3.78 10.89
C TYR A 43 57.84 -4.73 10.34
N GLU A 44 58.13 -4.78 9.05
CA GLU A 44 59.08 -5.75 8.48
C GLU A 44 60.55 -5.31 8.50
N LEU A 45 60.84 -4.03 8.75
CA LEU A 45 62.20 -3.45 8.76
C LEU A 45 63.25 -4.31 9.51
N PRO A 46 63.02 -4.77 10.78
CA PRO A 46 63.96 -5.65 11.49
C PRO A 46 64.21 -7.03 10.85
N VAL A 47 63.24 -7.56 10.09
CA VAL A 47 63.36 -8.84 9.36
C VAL A 47 64.25 -8.67 8.12
N LYS A 48 64.15 -7.51 7.46
CA LYS A 48 64.94 -7.15 6.26
C LYS A 48 66.38 -6.70 6.60
N SER A 49 66.72 -6.59 7.88
CA SER A 49 68.06 -6.23 8.35
C SER A 49 69.04 -7.41 8.20
N LYS A 50 70.20 -7.17 7.58
CA LYS A 50 71.26 -8.19 7.38
C LYS A 50 71.84 -8.74 8.69
N LEU A 51 71.74 -7.99 9.80
CA LEU A 51 72.35 -8.35 11.09
C LEU A 51 71.39 -9.07 12.04
N THR A 52 70.10 -8.75 11.99
CA THR A 52 69.09 -9.25 12.95
C THR A 52 67.99 -10.07 12.31
N GLY A 53 67.94 -10.15 10.98
CA GLY A 53 66.82 -10.75 10.23
C GLY A 53 66.54 -12.20 10.62
N TRP A 54 67.57 -13.00 10.89
CA TRP A 54 67.41 -14.42 11.25
C TRP A 54 66.64 -14.62 12.57
N PHE A 55 66.82 -13.74 13.56
CA PHE A 55 66.09 -13.81 14.84
C PHE A 55 64.64 -13.35 14.69
N TYR A 56 64.40 -12.34 13.85
CA TYR A 56 63.06 -11.80 13.62
C TYR A 56 62.21 -12.62 12.65
N GLN A 57 62.83 -13.47 11.82
CA GLN A 57 62.12 -14.38 10.91
C GLN A 57 61.28 -15.42 11.65
N PHE A 58 61.72 -15.87 12.84
CA PHE A 58 60.99 -16.84 13.65
C PHE A 58 59.95 -16.21 14.58
N THR A 59 60.10 -14.92 14.92
CA THR A 59 59.20 -14.22 15.85
C THR A 59 58.10 -13.43 15.14
N ARG A 60 58.21 -13.19 13.83
CA ARG A 60 57.22 -12.42 13.05
C ARG A 60 56.51 -13.29 12.01
N THR A 61 55.42 -13.93 12.44
CA THR A 61 54.63 -14.87 11.63
C THR A 61 53.40 -14.25 10.96
N ARG A 62 53.18 -12.94 11.13
CA ARG A 62 51.92 -12.26 10.76
C ARG A 62 51.91 -11.58 9.39
N GLY A 63 53.06 -11.49 8.70
CA GLY A 63 53.18 -10.76 7.43
C GLY A 63 52.16 -11.19 6.38
N GLU A 64 52.05 -12.51 6.14
CA GLU A 64 51.14 -13.06 5.11
C GLU A 64 49.66 -12.71 5.37
N LYS A 65 49.21 -12.76 6.63
CA LYS A 65 47.83 -12.39 6.99
C LYS A 65 47.56 -10.89 6.81
N VAL A 66 48.55 -10.06 7.13
CA VAL A 66 48.47 -8.61 6.91
C VAL A 66 48.37 -8.31 5.42
N GLU A 67 49.22 -8.93 4.62
CA GLU A 67 49.21 -8.79 3.16
C GLU A 67 47.87 -9.22 2.56
N GLN A 68 47.32 -10.36 3.00
CA GLN A 68 45.99 -10.83 2.57
C GLN A 68 44.89 -9.83 2.89
N SER A 69 44.82 -9.31 4.11
CA SER A 69 43.82 -8.29 4.48
C SER A 69 44.01 -6.99 3.71
N ILE A 70 45.25 -6.56 3.42
CA ILE A 70 45.51 -5.39 2.57
C ILE A 70 44.98 -5.63 1.15
N ASN A 71 45.23 -6.80 0.58
CA ASN A 71 44.73 -7.15 -0.74
C ASN A 71 43.19 -7.19 -0.79
N VAL A 72 42.52 -7.66 0.27
CA VAL A 72 41.04 -7.60 0.35
C VAL A 72 40.57 -6.15 0.41
N MET A 73 41.20 -5.29 1.21
CA MET A 73 40.84 -3.86 1.26
C MET A 73 41.07 -3.11 -0.07
N GLU A 74 42.03 -3.57 -0.88
CA GLU A 74 42.32 -3.00 -2.20
C GLU A 74 41.31 -3.47 -3.27
N ASN A 75 40.94 -4.74 -3.25
CA ASN A 75 40.11 -5.34 -4.29
C ASN A 75 38.60 -5.12 -4.08
N PHE A 76 38.15 -4.96 -2.83
CA PHE A 76 36.73 -4.76 -2.52
C PHE A 76 36.41 -3.27 -2.27
N PRO A 77 35.53 -2.65 -3.10
CA PRO A 77 35.26 -1.21 -3.02
C PRO A 77 34.35 -0.82 -1.84
N ASP A 78 33.60 -1.76 -1.28
CA ASP A 78 32.59 -1.46 -0.27
C ASP A 78 33.19 -1.14 1.11
N ALA A 79 32.60 -0.17 1.83
CA ALA A 79 33.03 0.21 3.17
C ALA A 79 32.87 -0.91 4.19
N TYR A 80 31.83 -1.73 4.04
CA TYR A 80 31.50 -2.78 5.00
C TYR A 80 32.59 -3.86 5.07
N THR A 81 33.02 -4.38 3.93
CA THR A 81 34.10 -5.38 3.83
C THR A 81 35.40 -4.81 4.34
N ARG A 82 35.74 -3.56 4.01
CA ARG A 82 36.95 -2.91 4.52
C ARG A 82 36.95 -2.72 6.03
N LEU A 83 35.84 -2.26 6.62
CA LEU A 83 35.71 -2.14 8.07
C LEU A 83 35.75 -3.51 8.76
N GLN A 84 35.20 -4.55 8.13
CA GLN A 84 35.28 -5.91 8.63
C GLN A 84 36.73 -6.44 8.63
N GLU A 85 37.45 -6.29 7.53
CA GLU A 85 38.88 -6.67 7.44
C GLU A 85 39.74 -5.85 8.39
N PHE A 86 39.51 -4.54 8.45
CA PHE A 86 40.20 -3.66 9.40
C PHE A 86 39.99 -4.12 10.84
N LYS A 87 38.74 -4.40 11.22
CA LYS A 87 38.40 -4.95 12.54
C LYS A 87 39.11 -6.28 12.82
N LEU A 88 39.14 -7.20 11.85
CA LEU A 88 39.83 -8.47 11.96
C LEU A 88 41.33 -8.25 12.23
N MET A 89 41.99 -7.41 11.44
CA MET A 89 43.40 -7.05 11.61
C MET A 89 43.70 -6.50 13.01
N ILE A 90 42.85 -5.62 13.54
CA ILE A 90 43.16 -4.96 14.82
C ILE A 90 42.79 -5.83 16.04
N THR A 91 41.97 -6.87 15.84
CA THR A 91 41.55 -7.80 16.91
C THR A 91 42.41 -9.05 17.03
N GLU A 92 42.91 -9.60 15.92
CA GLU A 92 43.74 -10.82 15.94
C GLU A 92 45.22 -10.57 16.27
N GLY A 93 45.65 -9.31 16.29
CA GLY A 93 47.05 -8.94 16.42
C GLY A 93 47.51 -8.57 17.82
N GLU A 94 48.80 -8.75 18.08
CA GLU A 94 49.47 -8.20 19.25
C GLU A 94 49.57 -6.67 19.18
N TRP A 95 49.71 -6.03 20.35
CA TRP A 95 49.73 -4.57 20.54
C TRP A 95 51.01 -4.09 21.22
N ASN A 96 52.11 -4.84 21.06
CA ASN A 96 53.40 -4.49 21.63
C ASN A 96 53.87 -3.12 21.10
N ILE A 97 54.18 -2.22 22.02
CA ILE A 97 54.62 -0.85 21.75
C ILE A 97 55.93 -0.92 20.95
N GLY A 98 55.95 -0.25 19.79
CA GLY A 98 57.14 -0.13 18.95
C GLY A 98 57.59 -1.41 18.22
N SER A 99 56.83 -2.51 18.29
CA SER A 99 57.22 -3.77 17.62
C SER A 99 56.09 -4.50 16.90
N SER A 100 54.82 -4.18 17.19
CA SER A 100 53.65 -4.80 16.55
C SER A 100 53.13 -4.01 15.34
N TYR A 101 52.61 -4.73 14.34
CA TYR A 101 51.98 -4.12 13.17
C TYR A 101 50.80 -3.22 13.55
N ASN A 102 49.94 -3.66 14.48
CA ASN A 102 48.76 -2.89 14.89
C ASN A 102 49.15 -1.54 15.51
N TYR A 103 50.22 -1.50 16.29
CA TYR A 103 50.73 -0.25 16.86
C TYR A 103 51.22 0.69 15.75
N PHE A 104 51.98 0.20 14.77
CA PHE A 104 52.42 1.02 13.63
C PHE A 104 51.25 1.48 12.74
N LEU A 105 50.26 0.63 12.52
CA LEU A 105 49.05 0.96 11.75
C LEU A 105 48.32 2.15 12.38
N PHE A 106 48.19 2.16 13.71
CA PHE A 106 47.52 3.24 14.42
C PHE A 106 48.32 4.53 14.41
N LEU A 107 49.65 4.47 14.51
CA LEU A 107 50.50 5.65 14.33
C LEU A 107 50.31 6.26 12.94
N GLU A 108 50.33 5.43 11.89
CA GLU A 108 50.12 5.89 10.51
C GLU A 108 48.71 6.46 10.27
N LEU A 109 47.69 5.92 10.94
CA LEU A 109 46.32 6.46 10.87
C LEU A 109 46.20 7.82 11.56
N ILE A 110 46.84 7.96 12.73
CA ILE A 110 46.89 9.21 13.48
C ILE A 110 47.60 10.29 12.66
N ASP A 111 48.75 9.96 12.07
CA ASP A 111 49.51 10.88 11.21
C ASP A 111 48.77 11.26 9.92
N ALA A 112 47.79 10.46 9.48
CA ALA A 112 47.00 10.71 8.28
C ALA A 112 45.80 11.65 8.48
N ILE A 113 45.56 12.07 9.73
CA ILE A 113 44.50 13.02 10.09
C ILE A 113 44.99 14.46 9.89
N PRO A 114 44.25 15.29 9.13
CA PRO A 114 44.54 16.71 9.00
C PRO A 114 44.58 17.40 10.36
N ASP A 115 45.51 18.35 10.53
CA ASP A 115 45.62 19.20 11.73
C ASP A 115 45.92 18.45 13.05
N TYR A 116 46.37 17.19 12.98
CA TYR A 116 46.79 16.44 14.15
C TYR A 116 47.94 17.13 14.89
N GLN A 117 47.73 17.43 16.16
CA GLN A 117 48.76 17.92 17.08
C GLN A 117 49.43 16.73 17.76
N PRO A 118 50.77 16.57 17.65
CA PRO A 118 51.48 15.45 18.23
C PRO A 118 51.24 15.34 19.74
N VAL A 119 50.76 14.16 20.16
CA VAL A 119 50.65 13.83 21.58
C VAL A 119 52.05 13.62 22.16
N GLU A 120 52.25 14.01 23.42
CA GLU A 120 53.53 13.82 24.11
C GLU A 120 53.97 12.33 24.01
N PRO A 121 55.26 12.06 23.70
CA PRO A 121 55.70 10.70 23.37
C PRO A 121 55.37 9.64 24.43
N HIS A 122 55.36 10.03 25.71
CA HIS A 122 55.06 9.14 26.82
C HIS A 122 53.55 8.83 26.99
N LEU A 123 52.67 9.65 26.39
CA LEU A 123 51.22 9.45 26.39
C LEU A 123 50.73 8.69 25.14
N MET A 124 51.54 8.62 24.09
CA MET A 124 51.19 7.97 22.82
C MET A 124 50.74 6.51 22.97
N PRO A 125 51.37 5.65 23.79
CA PRO A 125 50.88 4.28 23.97
C PRO A 125 49.48 4.22 24.57
N THR A 126 49.18 5.07 25.54
CA THR A 126 47.85 5.18 26.15
C THR A 126 46.82 5.72 25.15
N PHE A 127 47.21 6.73 24.36
CA PHE A 127 46.40 7.28 23.28
C PHE A 127 45.98 6.21 22.26
N VAL A 128 46.95 5.45 21.74
CA VAL A 128 46.72 4.39 20.73
C VAL A 128 45.77 3.32 21.26
N MET A 129 45.94 2.89 22.51
CA MET A 129 45.08 1.87 23.11
C MET A 129 43.65 2.37 23.36
N GLN A 130 43.48 3.63 23.75
CA GLN A 130 42.16 4.24 23.89
C GLN A 130 41.48 4.39 22.51
N LEU A 131 42.23 4.87 21.52
CA LEU A 131 41.76 5.04 20.14
C LEU A 131 41.29 3.71 19.55
N LYS A 132 42.03 2.62 19.79
CA LYS A 132 41.62 1.26 19.41
C LYS A 132 40.25 0.91 19.94
N SER A 133 40.02 1.15 21.24
CA SER A 133 38.75 0.83 21.89
C SER A 133 37.61 1.62 21.23
N ASP A 134 37.81 2.92 21.06
CA ASP A 134 36.77 3.81 20.55
C ASP A 134 36.44 3.51 19.08
N ILE A 135 37.46 3.26 18.24
CA ILE A 135 37.27 2.83 16.85
C ILE A 135 36.54 1.49 16.78
N LEU A 136 36.87 0.51 17.62
CA LEU A 136 36.20 -0.79 17.60
C LEU A 136 34.70 -0.67 17.94
N VAL A 137 34.34 0.18 18.90
CA VAL A 137 32.94 0.45 19.25
C VAL A 137 32.21 1.05 18.05
N GLU A 138 32.78 2.05 17.42
CA GLU A 138 32.13 2.71 16.28
C GLU A 138 32.07 1.83 15.03
N ILE A 139 33.10 1.01 14.74
CA ILE A 139 33.03 0.02 13.66
C ILE A 139 31.86 -0.94 13.90
N ASN A 140 31.67 -1.42 15.14
CA ASN A 140 30.56 -2.31 15.47
C ASN A 140 29.21 -1.64 15.26
N SER A 141 29.08 -0.38 15.69
CA SER A 141 27.89 0.44 15.50
C SER A 141 27.56 0.59 14.01
N TYR A 142 28.55 1.00 13.21
CA TYR A 142 28.40 1.17 11.77
C TYR A 142 28.01 -0.14 11.06
N MET A 143 28.69 -1.24 11.37
CA MET A 143 28.37 -2.55 10.80
C MET A 143 26.96 -3.02 11.16
N ALA A 144 26.48 -2.73 12.38
CA ALA A 144 25.10 -3.04 12.78
C ALA A 144 24.08 -2.23 11.99
N LEU A 145 24.33 -0.92 11.80
CA LEU A 145 23.52 -0.04 10.97
C LEU A 145 23.43 -0.55 9.52
N CYS A 146 24.57 -0.93 8.92
CA CYS A 146 24.60 -1.47 7.57
C CYS A 146 23.77 -2.76 7.44
N ARG A 147 23.85 -3.67 8.42
CA ARG A 147 23.06 -4.91 8.41
C ARG A 147 21.57 -4.63 8.48
N ALA A 148 21.15 -3.76 9.40
CA ALA A 148 19.74 -3.37 9.52
C ALA A 148 19.21 -2.76 8.20
N SER A 149 19.99 -1.87 7.58
CA SER A 149 19.62 -1.28 6.28
C SER A 149 19.52 -2.32 5.16
N LEU A 150 20.41 -3.32 5.12
CA LEU A 150 20.36 -4.40 4.14
C LEU A 150 19.13 -5.30 4.34
N GLU A 151 18.79 -5.63 5.59
CA GLU A 151 17.60 -6.41 5.93
C GLU A 151 16.32 -5.67 5.54
N GLU A 152 16.25 -4.36 5.82
CA GLU A 152 15.12 -3.52 5.44
C GLU A 152 14.95 -3.43 3.92
N LYS A 153 16.05 -3.28 3.17
CA LYS A 153 16.01 -3.30 1.70
C LYS A 153 15.50 -4.65 1.16
N LYS A 154 15.97 -5.77 1.73
CA LYS A 154 15.50 -7.11 1.36
C LYS A 154 14.02 -7.30 1.68
N ALA A 155 13.57 -6.85 2.84
CA ALA A 155 12.16 -6.93 3.24
C ALA A 155 11.26 -6.14 2.27
N ARG A 156 11.66 -4.92 1.92
CA ARG A 156 10.95 -4.10 0.92
C ARG A 156 10.91 -4.75 -0.47
N GLU A 157 12.00 -5.40 -0.90
CA GLU A 157 12.05 -6.10 -2.19
C GLU A 157 11.09 -7.31 -2.20
N ILE A 158 11.06 -8.09 -1.12
CA ILE A 158 10.13 -9.21 -0.95
C ILE A 158 8.68 -8.71 -0.96
N GLU A 159 8.37 -7.64 -0.22
CA GLU A 159 7.03 -7.05 -0.20
C GLU A 159 6.60 -6.59 -1.59
N GLN A 160 7.49 -5.94 -2.35
CA GLN A 160 7.22 -5.56 -3.73
C GLN A 160 6.96 -6.76 -4.64
N GLN A 161 7.72 -7.85 -4.49
CA GLN A 161 7.49 -9.07 -5.26
C GLN A 161 6.13 -9.68 -4.95
N ILE A 162 5.78 -9.81 -3.67
CA ILE A 162 4.46 -10.29 -3.23
C ILE A 162 3.35 -9.41 -3.79
N ALA A 163 3.50 -8.08 -3.74
CA ALA A 163 2.52 -7.15 -4.30
C ALA A 163 2.35 -7.31 -5.82
N ARG A 164 3.45 -7.52 -6.57
CA ARG A 164 3.42 -7.77 -8.02
C ARG A 164 2.73 -9.09 -8.35
N GLU A 165 3.02 -10.15 -7.61
CA GLU A 165 2.39 -11.46 -7.78
C GLU A 165 0.89 -11.39 -7.49
N ARG A 166 0.49 -10.76 -6.38
CA ARG A 166 -0.93 -10.52 -6.07
C ARG A 166 -1.63 -9.75 -7.18
N ALA A 167 -1.02 -8.67 -7.67
CA ALA A 167 -1.58 -7.87 -8.76
C ALA A 167 -1.68 -8.67 -10.07
N ARG A 168 -0.76 -9.61 -10.33
CA ARG A 168 -0.82 -10.51 -11.48
C ARG A 168 -1.98 -11.50 -11.35
N LEU A 169 -2.10 -12.17 -10.21
CA LEU A 169 -3.17 -13.14 -9.94
C LEU A 169 -4.56 -12.51 -10.04
N LEU A 170 -4.72 -11.28 -9.54
CA LEU A 170 -5.98 -10.53 -9.67
C LEU A 170 -6.39 -10.31 -11.13
N VAL A 171 -5.44 -10.00 -12.02
CA VAL A 171 -5.73 -9.78 -13.44
C VAL A 171 -6.00 -11.10 -14.18
N GLU A 172 -5.38 -12.20 -13.75
CA GLU A 172 -5.62 -13.54 -14.33
C GLU A 172 -7.03 -14.07 -14.00
N ARG A 173 -7.62 -13.66 -12.87
CA ARG A 173 -9.02 -13.99 -12.53
C ARG A 173 -10.06 -13.24 -13.37
N ILE A 174 -9.66 -12.19 -14.09
CA ILE A 174 -10.58 -11.36 -14.87
C ILE A 174 -10.60 -11.84 -16.32
N MET A 175 -11.79 -12.05 -16.86
CA MET A 175 -12.02 -12.38 -18.27
C MET A 175 -12.86 -11.28 -18.91
N VAL A 176 -12.50 -10.85 -20.11
CA VAL A 176 -13.22 -9.81 -20.86
C VAL A 176 -13.53 -10.35 -22.25
N PHE A 177 -14.79 -10.24 -22.67
CA PHE A 177 -15.28 -10.72 -23.96
C PHE A 177 -15.94 -9.59 -24.76
N ASN A 178 -15.98 -9.72 -26.09
CA ASN A 178 -16.57 -8.70 -26.98
C ASN A 178 -18.09 -8.70 -26.98
N ASN A 179 -18.70 -9.84 -26.66
CA ASN A 179 -20.14 -10.04 -26.68
C ASN A 179 -20.61 -10.49 -25.31
N LEU A 180 -21.91 -10.35 -25.09
CA LEU A 180 -22.54 -10.69 -23.82
C LEU A 180 -22.79 -12.21 -23.73
N ASP A 181 -23.02 -12.87 -24.86
CA ASP A 181 -23.26 -14.31 -24.91
C ASP A 181 -22.03 -15.15 -24.54
N ASP A 182 -20.82 -14.81 -25.04
CA ASP A 182 -19.60 -15.53 -24.64
C ASP A 182 -19.30 -15.28 -23.16
N ALA A 183 -19.56 -14.07 -22.67
CA ALA A 183 -19.38 -13.72 -21.27
C ALA A 183 -20.28 -14.56 -20.35
N LYS A 184 -21.57 -14.68 -20.68
CA LYS A 184 -22.51 -15.54 -19.94
C LYS A 184 -22.10 -17.01 -19.98
N LYS A 185 -21.74 -17.51 -21.16
CA LYS A 185 -21.25 -18.88 -21.32
C LYS A 185 -20.03 -19.15 -20.45
N CYS A 186 -19.04 -18.25 -20.46
CA CYS A 186 -17.84 -18.39 -19.63
C CYS A 186 -18.18 -18.36 -18.13
N GLN A 187 -19.11 -17.51 -17.70
CA GLN A 187 -19.53 -17.46 -16.29
C GLN A 187 -20.22 -18.76 -15.84
N SER A 188 -21.01 -19.38 -16.72
CA SER A 188 -21.65 -20.67 -16.44
C SER A 188 -20.65 -21.83 -16.32
N GLU A 189 -19.54 -21.77 -17.07
CA GLU A 189 -18.47 -22.78 -17.05
C GLU A 189 -17.42 -22.54 -15.95
N GLN A 190 -17.17 -21.29 -15.57
CA GLN A 190 -16.07 -20.88 -14.68
C GLN A 190 -16.54 -19.88 -13.62
N GLN A 191 -17.11 -20.38 -12.52
CA GLN A 191 -17.66 -19.54 -11.45
C GLN A 191 -16.61 -18.80 -10.60
N ASP A 192 -15.34 -19.20 -10.66
CA ASP A 192 -14.23 -18.58 -9.90
C ASP A 192 -13.61 -17.36 -10.60
N LYS A 193 -14.09 -17.00 -11.80
CA LYS A 193 -13.60 -15.87 -12.57
C LYS A 193 -14.57 -14.70 -12.55
N ILE A 194 -14.02 -13.48 -12.64
CA ILE A 194 -14.81 -12.26 -12.80
C ILE A 194 -14.94 -12.01 -14.30
N VAL A 195 -16.16 -12.08 -14.81
CA VAL A 195 -16.42 -11.98 -16.24
C VAL A 195 -17.06 -10.64 -16.60
N PHE A 196 -16.46 -9.97 -17.59
CA PHE A 196 -16.97 -8.75 -18.18
C PHE A 196 -17.26 -8.93 -19.67
N SER A 197 -18.24 -8.19 -20.15
CA SER A 197 -18.48 -7.99 -21.58
C SER A 197 -18.19 -6.53 -21.92
N LEU A 198 -17.31 -6.30 -22.89
CA LEU A 198 -16.97 -4.99 -23.40
C LEU A 198 -17.24 -4.99 -24.90
N SER A 199 -18.38 -4.42 -25.28
CA SER A 199 -18.89 -4.43 -26.65
C SER A 199 -18.87 -3.02 -27.24
N TYR A 200 -18.59 -2.91 -28.53
CA TYR A 200 -18.68 -1.65 -29.26
C TYR A 200 -19.90 -1.68 -30.18
N THR A 201 -20.96 -0.96 -29.80
CA THR A 201 -22.20 -0.87 -30.59
C THR A 201 -22.64 0.59 -30.67
N ASN A 202 -23.30 0.97 -31.78
CA ASN A 202 -23.77 2.36 -32.01
C ASN A 202 -22.67 3.42 -31.80
N GLU A 203 -21.45 3.12 -32.24
CA GLU A 203 -20.27 3.98 -32.09
C GLU A 203 -19.84 4.25 -30.64
N GLN A 204 -20.40 3.53 -29.66
CA GLN A 204 -20.11 3.67 -28.24
C GLN A 204 -19.65 2.34 -27.62
N TRP A 205 -18.74 2.44 -26.66
CA TRP A 205 -18.35 1.29 -25.84
C TRP A 205 -19.39 1.07 -24.75
N HIS A 206 -19.76 -0.19 -24.53
CA HIS A 206 -20.65 -0.61 -23.47
C HIS A 206 -19.96 -1.69 -22.63
N LEU A 207 -19.84 -1.42 -21.33
CA LEU A 207 -19.28 -2.35 -20.35
C LEU A 207 -20.40 -2.98 -19.53
N TYR A 208 -20.41 -4.31 -19.48
CA TYR A 208 -21.30 -5.08 -18.64
C TYR A 208 -20.50 -6.02 -17.75
N TRP A 209 -20.96 -6.18 -16.52
CA TRP A 209 -20.46 -7.21 -15.60
C TRP A 209 -21.50 -8.33 -15.51
N VAL A 210 -21.06 -9.58 -15.63
CA VAL A 210 -21.90 -10.76 -15.44
C VAL A 210 -21.62 -11.33 -14.06
N ASP A 211 -22.64 -11.38 -13.21
CA ASP A 211 -22.54 -11.94 -11.86
C ASP A 211 -22.63 -13.48 -11.90
N VAL A 212 -22.27 -14.14 -10.78
CA VAL A 212 -22.29 -15.60 -10.60
C VAL A 212 -23.68 -16.21 -10.82
N THR A 213 -24.73 -15.41 -10.71
CA THR A 213 -26.13 -15.81 -10.97
C THR A 213 -26.59 -15.53 -12.40
N ASP A 214 -25.68 -15.26 -13.34
CA ASP A 214 -25.96 -14.91 -14.74
C ASP A 214 -26.75 -13.59 -14.93
N GLN A 215 -26.80 -12.75 -13.89
CA GLN A 215 -27.36 -11.40 -13.99
C GLN A 215 -26.34 -10.46 -14.65
N VAL A 216 -26.84 -9.57 -15.51
CA VAL A 216 -26.02 -8.61 -16.24
C VAL A 216 -26.22 -7.22 -15.67
N HIS A 217 -25.14 -6.61 -15.22
CA HIS A 217 -25.12 -5.26 -14.69
C HIS A 217 -24.41 -4.31 -15.66
N PRO A 218 -25.10 -3.29 -16.22
CA PRO A 218 -24.46 -2.26 -17.02
C PRO A 218 -23.58 -1.39 -16.13
N LEU A 219 -22.31 -1.25 -16.50
CA LEU A 219 -21.34 -0.43 -15.80
C LEU A 219 -21.08 0.86 -16.59
N ASN A 220 -20.86 1.95 -15.85
CA ASN A 220 -20.38 3.18 -16.45
C ASN A 220 -18.89 3.02 -16.79
N LEU A 221 -18.51 3.46 -17.98
CA LEU A 221 -17.10 3.55 -18.34
C LEU A 221 -16.44 4.65 -17.51
N SER A 222 -15.31 4.32 -16.87
CA SER A 222 -14.46 5.35 -16.26
C SER A 222 -13.83 6.21 -17.35
N GLU A 223 -13.49 7.47 -17.04
CA GLU A 223 -12.79 8.36 -17.97
C GLU A 223 -11.48 7.75 -18.46
N GLU A 224 -10.72 7.11 -17.56
CA GLU A 224 -9.48 6.39 -17.89
C GLU A 224 -9.72 5.22 -18.84
N LEU A 225 -10.80 4.45 -18.66
CA LEU A 225 -11.16 3.35 -19.55
C LEU A 225 -11.60 3.89 -20.92
N ALA A 226 -12.41 4.94 -20.96
CA ALA A 226 -12.86 5.56 -22.21
C ALA A 226 -11.68 6.11 -23.02
N GLN A 227 -10.71 6.76 -22.37
CA GLN A 227 -9.48 7.22 -23.02
C GLN A 227 -8.67 6.05 -23.58
N LYS A 228 -8.43 4.99 -22.78
CA LYS A 228 -7.69 3.81 -23.22
C LYS A 228 -8.37 3.08 -24.38
N LEU A 229 -9.70 3.02 -24.40
CA LEU A 229 -10.47 2.41 -25.48
C LEU A 229 -10.54 3.30 -26.73
N SER A 230 -10.37 4.62 -26.60
CA SER A 230 -10.28 5.53 -27.74
C SER A 230 -8.96 5.43 -28.51
N THR A 231 -7.88 5.02 -27.81
CA THR A 231 -6.54 4.83 -28.41
C THR A 231 -6.36 3.47 -29.09
N VAL A 232 -7.34 2.58 -28.97
CA VAL A 232 -7.30 1.24 -29.53
C VAL A 232 -7.81 1.27 -30.96
N GLU A 233 -6.94 0.93 -31.92
CA GLU A 233 -7.30 0.86 -33.35
C GLU A 233 -8.21 -0.33 -33.66
N ASP A 234 -7.97 -1.48 -33.02
CA ASP A 234 -8.79 -2.68 -33.19
C ASP A 234 -9.88 -2.77 -32.12
N LYS A 235 -11.14 -2.58 -32.52
CA LYS A 235 -12.30 -2.62 -31.62
C LYS A 235 -12.64 -4.05 -31.15
N ASP A 236 -11.78 -5.02 -31.43
CA ASP A 236 -11.83 -6.37 -30.90
C ASP A 236 -10.92 -6.54 -29.65
N VAL A 237 -11.54 -6.78 -28.49
CA VAL A 237 -10.85 -6.97 -27.21
C VAL A 237 -10.00 -8.26 -27.19
N LYS A 238 -10.35 -9.27 -28.01
CA LYS A 238 -9.60 -10.54 -28.10
C LYS A 238 -8.27 -10.36 -28.85
N ASN A 239 -8.16 -9.38 -29.74
CA ASN A 239 -6.96 -9.11 -30.53
C ASN A 239 -6.00 -8.10 -29.88
N LEU A 240 -6.36 -7.57 -28.70
CA LEU A 240 -5.54 -6.59 -28.01
C LEU A 240 -4.22 -7.18 -27.50
N ASN A 241 -3.16 -6.35 -27.57
CA ASN A 241 -1.89 -6.66 -26.92
C ASN A 241 -2.12 -6.94 -25.42
N SER A 242 -1.43 -7.96 -24.89
CA SER A 242 -1.44 -8.35 -23.48
C SER A 242 -1.27 -7.19 -22.50
N VAL A 243 -0.50 -6.15 -22.85
CA VAL A 243 -0.33 -4.95 -22.01
C VAL A 243 -1.61 -4.12 -21.94
N HIS A 244 -2.22 -3.82 -23.08
CA HIS A 244 -3.49 -3.08 -23.16
C HIS A 244 -4.62 -3.88 -22.49
N LEU A 245 -4.67 -5.19 -22.73
CA LEU A 245 -5.67 -6.07 -22.11
C LEU A 245 -5.53 -6.10 -20.58
N LYS A 246 -4.31 -6.15 -20.03
CA LYS A 246 -4.08 -6.06 -18.57
C LYS A 246 -4.58 -4.74 -17.99
N GLN A 247 -4.37 -3.63 -18.70
CA GLN A 247 -4.85 -2.32 -18.26
C GLN A 247 -6.37 -2.22 -18.30
N ILE A 248 -7.01 -2.69 -19.38
CA ILE A 248 -8.47 -2.71 -19.50
C ILE A 248 -9.10 -3.57 -18.41
N LYS A 249 -8.56 -4.77 -18.15
CA LYS A 249 -9.03 -5.64 -17.06
C LYS A 249 -9.04 -4.94 -15.69
N ARG A 250 -7.99 -4.16 -15.38
CA ARG A 250 -7.91 -3.39 -14.13
C ARG A 250 -8.96 -2.29 -14.06
N GLU A 251 -9.19 -1.58 -15.15
CA GLU A 251 -10.22 -0.54 -15.21
C GLU A 251 -11.63 -1.12 -15.12
N CYS A 252 -11.90 -2.29 -15.74
CA CYS A 252 -13.17 -3.00 -15.56
C CYS A 252 -13.42 -3.37 -14.10
N LEU A 253 -12.37 -3.82 -13.39
CA LEU A 253 -12.48 -4.11 -11.96
C LEU A 253 -12.80 -2.85 -11.15
N LYS A 254 -12.09 -1.73 -11.42
CA LYS A 254 -12.41 -0.44 -10.77
C LYS A 254 -13.86 -0.03 -11.04
N ALA A 255 -14.35 -0.18 -12.27
CA ALA A 255 -15.73 0.15 -12.62
C ALA A 255 -16.74 -0.70 -11.84
N LYS A 256 -16.46 -2.00 -11.67
CA LYS A 256 -17.24 -2.89 -10.80
C LYS A 256 -17.21 -2.41 -9.35
N ASP A 257 -16.03 -2.14 -8.80
CA ASP A 257 -15.89 -1.74 -7.41
C ASP A 257 -16.59 -0.40 -7.12
N GLN A 258 -16.51 0.56 -8.05
CA GLN A 258 -17.26 1.82 -7.99
C GLN A 258 -18.78 1.60 -8.06
N TYR A 259 -19.23 0.66 -8.87
CA TYR A 259 -20.65 0.31 -8.96
C TYR A 259 -21.15 -0.30 -7.64
N VAL A 260 -20.39 -1.25 -7.09
CA VAL A 260 -20.69 -1.90 -5.80
C VAL A 260 -20.57 -0.90 -4.64
N ALA A 261 -19.63 0.06 -4.70
CA ALA A 261 -19.43 1.06 -3.65
C ALA A 261 -20.66 1.96 -3.41
N LYS A 262 -21.50 2.17 -4.42
CA LYS A 262 -22.77 2.93 -4.30
C LYS A 262 -23.73 2.30 -3.28
N ILE A 263 -23.58 1.01 -3.00
CA ILE A 263 -24.40 0.29 -2.04
C ILE A 263 -23.91 0.67 -0.64
N GLN A 264 -24.79 1.36 0.09
CA GLN A 264 -24.57 1.71 1.48
C GLN A 264 -24.96 0.52 2.35
N VAL A 265 -24.02 0.06 3.18
CA VAL A 265 -24.21 -1.06 4.10
C VAL A 265 -23.70 -0.64 5.46
N HIS A 266 -24.55 -0.78 6.47
CA HIS A 266 -24.21 -0.57 7.87
C HIS A 266 -24.28 -1.90 8.60
N ILE A 267 -23.15 -2.34 9.16
CA ILE A 267 -23.05 -3.58 9.92
C ILE A 267 -23.00 -3.20 11.40
N ASN A 268 -23.91 -3.76 12.21
CA ASN A 268 -24.03 -3.49 13.64
C ASN A 268 -23.82 -2.00 13.99
N PRO A 269 -24.67 -1.09 13.47
CA PRO A 269 -24.45 0.33 13.67
C PRO A 269 -24.55 0.69 15.15
N GLU A 270 -23.51 1.30 15.70
CA GLU A 270 -23.43 1.71 17.11
C GLU A 270 -23.25 3.24 17.23
N ASN A 271 -23.65 3.77 18.37
CA ASN A 271 -23.36 5.14 18.74
C ASN A 271 -21.92 5.23 19.29
N THR A 272 -21.07 6.03 18.64
CA THR A 272 -19.65 6.22 19.01
C THR A 272 -19.42 6.67 20.44
N ASN A 273 -20.40 7.32 21.07
CA ASN A 273 -20.23 7.90 22.41
C ASN A 273 -20.77 6.98 23.52
N THR A 274 -21.75 6.14 23.20
CA THR A 274 -22.45 5.31 24.19
C THR A 274 -22.24 3.81 23.98
N HIS A 275 -21.63 3.41 22.86
CA HIS A 275 -21.49 2.00 22.42
C HIS A 275 -22.82 1.23 22.43
N THR A 276 -23.93 1.96 22.28
CA THR A 276 -25.27 1.37 22.18
C THR A 276 -25.65 1.24 20.71
N GLU A 277 -26.23 0.11 20.34
CA GLU A 277 -26.76 -0.13 19.00
C GLU A 277 -27.78 0.96 18.60
N LEU A 278 -27.65 1.44 17.36
CA LEU A 278 -28.57 2.40 16.76
C LEU A 278 -29.77 1.65 16.17
N SER A 279 -30.97 2.10 16.55
CA SER A 279 -32.20 1.63 15.92
C SER A 279 -32.29 2.11 14.46
N ASN A 280 -33.15 1.48 13.65
CA ASN A 280 -33.40 1.95 12.29
C ASN A 280 -33.89 3.40 12.28
N ASP A 281 -34.75 3.77 13.24
CA ASP A 281 -35.27 5.12 13.38
C ASP A 281 -34.19 6.15 13.68
N ASP A 282 -33.16 5.78 14.45
CA ASP A 282 -32.04 6.67 14.74
C ASP A 282 -31.12 6.88 13.54
N LEU A 283 -30.95 5.85 12.70
CA LEU A 283 -30.24 5.97 11.42
C LEU A 283 -30.99 6.88 10.45
N ILE A 284 -32.32 6.77 10.40
CA ILE A 284 -33.18 7.63 9.59
C ILE A 284 -33.11 9.09 10.07
N LYS A 285 -33.14 9.33 11.40
CA LYS A 285 -32.96 10.67 11.97
C LYS A 285 -31.60 11.29 11.65
N LYS A 286 -30.56 10.46 11.49
CA LYS A 286 -29.22 10.88 11.03
C LYS A 286 -29.15 11.14 9.52
N GLY A 287 -30.25 10.93 8.78
CA GLY A 287 -30.34 11.17 7.34
C GLY A 287 -29.89 9.99 6.48
N ILE A 288 -29.74 8.80 7.05
CA ILE A 288 -29.36 7.60 6.30
C ILE A 288 -30.60 7.05 5.59
N THR A 289 -30.57 7.04 4.27
CA THR A 289 -31.63 6.53 3.38
C THR A 289 -31.00 5.73 2.24
N SER A 290 -31.73 4.76 1.67
CA SER A 290 -31.20 3.86 0.64
C SER A 290 -29.99 3.05 1.11
N ALA A 291 -30.08 2.48 2.31
CA ALA A 291 -29.01 1.72 2.93
C ALA A 291 -29.48 0.37 3.48
N PHE A 292 -28.63 -0.65 3.35
CA PHE A 292 -28.81 -1.94 3.99
C PHE A 292 -28.24 -1.89 5.42
N VAL A 293 -28.96 -2.47 6.37
CA VAL A 293 -28.53 -2.58 7.76
C VAL A 293 -28.50 -4.05 8.12
N LEU A 294 -27.29 -4.57 8.34
CA LEU A 294 -27.05 -5.93 8.80
C LEU A 294 -26.84 -5.90 10.32
N ARG A 295 -27.63 -6.67 11.06
CA ARG A 295 -27.47 -6.85 12.51
C ARG A 295 -27.22 -8.31 12.83
N ASN A 296 -26.12 -8.58 13.51
CA ASN A 296 -25.76 -9.91 14.00
C ASN A 296 -25.89 -9.92 15.53
N LYS A 297 -26.98 -10.46 16.05
CA LYS A 297 -27.23 -10.55 17.50
C LYS A 297 -27.49 -11.98 17.91
N GLU A 298 -26.74 -12.48 18.90
CA GLU A 298 -27.01 -13.77 19.57
C GLU A 298 -27.22 -14.96 18.59
N LYS A 299 -26.44 -15.01 17.49
CA LYS A 299 -26.52 -15.99 16.38
C LYS A 299 -27.72 -15.84 15.44
N VAL A 300 -28.49 -14.76 15.55
CA VAL A 300 -29.54 -14.38 14.60
C VAL A 300 -29.04 -13.20 13.76
N THR A 301 -28.89 -13.44 12.46
CA THR A 301 -28.63 -12.38 11.49
C THR A 301 -29.96 -11.80 11.01
N SER A 302 -30.15 -10.49 11.15
CA SER A 302 -31.27 -9.77 10.55
C SER A 302 -30.77 -8.75 9.54
N LEU A 303 -31.42 -8.70 8.38
CA LEU A 303 -31.09 -7.78 7.31
C LEU A 303 -32.27 -6.86 7.03
N TRP A 304 -32.00 -5.56 7.03
CA TRP A 304 -33.01 -4.52 6.81
C TRP A 304 -32.61 -3.65 5.63
N TRP A 305 -33.58 -3.19 4.86
CA TRP A 305 -33.42 -2.16 3.84
C TRP A 305 -34.16 -0.89 4.27
N ILE A 306 -33.43 0.19 4.47
CA ILE A 306 -34.00 1.53 4.64
C ILE A 306 -34.16 2.11 3.25
N ASN A 307 -35.41 2.26 2.79
CA ASN A 307 -35.66 2.78 1.45
C ASN A 307 -35.33 4.28 1.31
N SER A 308 -35.49 4.82 0.11
CA SER A 308 -35.20 6.23 -0.21
C SER A 308 -36.11 7.23 0.51
N ILE A 309 -37.23 6.78 1.09
CA ILE A 309 -38.19 7.59 1.85
C ILE A 309 -37.93 7.45 3.37
N GLY A 310 -36.94 6.65 3.78
CA GLY A 310 -36.61 6.42 5.19
C GLY A 310 -37.56 5.45 5.89
N VAL A 311 -38.18 4.51 5.18
CA VAL A 311 -38.98 3.43 5.78
C VAL A 311 -38.13 2.16 5.84
N PRO A 312 -37.88 1.60 7.02
CA PRO A 312 -37.15 0.35 7.16
C PRO A 312 -38.06 -0.83 6.80
N ARG A 313 -37.55 -1.78 6.03
CA ARG A 313 -38.21 -3.06 5.76
C ARG A 313 -37.26 -4.21 6.01
N GLU A 314 -37.75 -5.22 6.71
CA GLU A 314 -37.00 -6.45 6.96
C GLU A 314 -36.94 -7.30 5.69
N ILE A 315 -35.78 -7.89 5.42
CA ILE A 315 -35.55 -8.81 4.32
C ILE A 315 -35.43 -10.21 4.90
N SER A 316 -36.33 -11.11 4.49
CA SER A 316 -36.25 -12.50 4.91
C SER A 316 -35.06 -13.18 4.26
N LEU A 317 -34.08 -13.61 5.08
CA LEU A 317 -32.90 -14.33 4.60
C LEU A 317 -33.24 -15.74 4.08
N THR A 318 -34.42 -16.26 4.41
CA THR A 318 -34.94 -17.55 3.89
C THR A 318 -35.06 -17.56 2.37
N ASP A 319 -35.31 -16.39 1.78
CA ASP A 319 -35.52 -16.24 0.35
C ASP A 319 -34.19 -16.20 -0.42
N TYR A 320 -33.06 -16.11 0.29
CA TYR A 320 -31.71 -15.96 -0.25
C TYR A 320 -30.72 -16.94 0.43
N PRO A 321 -30.80 -18.25 0.12
CA PRO A 321 -30.04 -19.29 0.82
C PRO A 321 -28.51 -19.18 0.67
N THR A 322 -28.03 -18.63 -0.44
CA THR A 322 -26.61 -18.38 -0.70
C THR A 322 -26.05 -17.29 0.22
N LEU A 323 -26.78 -16.18 0.37
CA LEU A 323 -26.44 -15.10 1.28
C LEU A 323 -26.52 -15.56 2.74
N SER A 324 -27.55 -16.33 3.11
CA SER A 324 -27.65 -16.91 4.46
C SER A 324 -26.45 -17.78 4.79
N SER A 325 -26.12 -18.72 3.90
CA SER A 325 -24.99 -19.65 4.09
C SER A 325 -23.65 -18.91 4.19
N TRP A 326 -23.46 -17.86 3.39
CA TRP A 326 -22.26 -17.02 3.45
C TRP A 326 -22.19 -16.24 4.77
N LEU A 327 -23.29 -15.63 5.22
CA LEU A 327 -23.36 -14.91 6.49
C LEU A 327 -23.07 -15.84 7.67
N ASP A 328 -23.64 -17.05 7.67
CA ASP A 328 -23.44 -18.05 8.72
C ASP A 328 -21.98 -18.52 8.82
N ALA A 329 -21.29 -18.68 7.68
CA ALA A 329 -19.86 -18.99 7.66
C ALA A 329 -18.98 -17.86 8.24
N HIS A 330 -19.42 -16.60 8.16
CA HIS A 330 -18.67 -15.43 8.63
C HIS A 330 -19.05 -14.99 10.05
N GLN A 331 -20.12 -15.53 10.67
CA GLN A 331 -20.55 -15.18 12.04
C GLN A 331 -19.50 -15.46 13.13
N GLY A 332 -18.45 -16.23 12.84
CA GLY A 332 -17.41 -16.62 13.81
C GLY A 332 -15.98 -16.13 13.52
N GLN A 333 -15.74 -15.40 12.42
CA GLN A 333 -14.38 -15.11 11.94
C GLN A 333 -13.84 -13.70 12.28
N GLY A 334 -14.60 -12.89 13.03
CA GLY A 334 -14.21 -11.53 13.41
C GLY A 334 -14.92 -10.44 12.58
N PRO A 335 -14.48 -9.17 12.65
CA PRO A 335 -15.07 -8.08 11.87
C PRO A 335 -14.81 -8.29 10.37
N PHE A 336 -15.81 -7.93 9.54
CA PHE A 336 -15.70 -8.02 8.08
C PHE A 336 -14.49 -7.24 7.55
N ASN A 337 -13.65 -7.89 6.75
CA ASN A 337 -12.58 -7.21 6.02
C ASN A 337 -13.14 -6.50 4.77
N GLU A 338 -12.31 -5.72 4.07
CA GLU A 338 -12.75 -4.94 2.89
C GLU A 338 -13.23 -5.83 1.73
N ALA A 339 -12.61 -7.01 1.53
CA ALA A 339 -13.04 -7.97 0.51
C ALA A 339 -14.39 -8.61 0.87
N ASP A 340 -14.62 -8.93 2.14
CA ASP A 340 -15.88 -9.48 2.62
C ASP A 340 -17.01 -8.45 2.44
N LEU A 341 -16.72 -7.16 2.67
CA LEU A 341 -17.69 -6.08 2.43
C LEU A 341 -18.07 -5.96 0.96
N LEU A 342 -17.10 -6.06 0.03
CA LEU A 342 -17.37 -6.04 -1.41
C LEU A 342 -18.18 -7.26 -1.85
N GLN A 343 -17.89 -8.43 -1.29
CA GLN A 343 -18.64 -9.65 -1.56
C GLN A 343 -20.07 -9.57 -0.99
N LEU A 344 -20.24 -9.09 0.24
CA LEU A 344 -21.55 -8.84 0.83
C LEU A 344 -22.35 -7.88 -0.03
N LYS A 345 -21.78 -6.75 -0.44
CA LYS A 345 -22.44 -5.78 -1.32
C LYS A 345 -22.85 -6.40 -2.66
N THR A 346 -22.06 -7.33 -3.19
CA THR A 346 -22.42 -8.10 -4.39
C THR A 346 -23.67 -8.95 -4.15
N TYR A 347 -23.75 -9.68 -3.04
CA TYR A 347 -24.98 -10.42 -2.69
C TYR A 347 -26.17 -9.49 -2.44
N LEU A 348 -25.95 -8.30 -1.88
CA LEU A 348 -27.03 -7.33 -1.65
C LEU A 348 -27.62 -6.77 -2.95
N LEU A 349 -26.88 -6.76 -4.07
CA LEU A 349 -27.43 -6.40 -5.39
C LEU A 349 -28.51 -7.38 -5.87
N GLN A 350 -28.44 -8.62 -5.42
CA GLN A 350 -29.37 -9.68 -5.81
C GLN A 350 -30.72 -9.55 -5.10
N LEU A 351 -30.80 -8.72 -4.04
CA LEU A 351 -32.01 -8.52 -3.27
C LEU A 351 -33.01 -7.68 -4.06
N ASN A 352 -34.21 -8.22 -4.24
CA ASN A 352 -35.32 -7.53 -4.89
C ASN A 352 -35.87 -6.39 -4.01
N THR A 353 -35.14 -5.28 -3.94
CA THR A 353 -35.61 -4.05 -3.28
C THR A 353 -36.84 -3.46 -3.97
N THR A 354 -37.10 -3.81 -5.24
CA THR A 354 -38.28 -3.37 -6.03
C THR A 354 -39.59 -3.99 -5.53
N GLN A 355 -39.59 -5.28 -5.16
CA GLN A 355 -40.77 -5.91 -4.53
C GLN A 355 -41.05 -5.31 -3.14
N LEU A 356 -39.98 -4.94 -2.42
CA LEU A 356 -40.02 -4.16 -1.19
C LEU A 356 -40.28 -2.65 -1.40
N ASN A 357 -40.24 -2.14 -2.63
CA ASN A 357 -40.63 -0.77 -2.94
C ASN A 357 -42.06 -0.69 -3.46
N THR A 358 -42.71 -1.83 -3.75
CA THR A 358 -44.15 -1.86 -3.97
C THR A 358 -44.85 -1.47 -2.66
N PRO A 359 -45.65 -0.39 -2.65
CA PRO A 359 -46.53 -0.10 -1.56
C PRO A 359 -47.74 -1.04 -1.68
N GLN A 360 -47.56 -2.34 -1.39
CA GLN A 360 -48.69 -3.27 -1.21
C GLN A 360 -49.64 -2.85 -0.05
N LEU A 361 -49.35 -1.74 0.64
CA LEU A 361 -50.19 -1.15 1.68
C LEU A 361 -50.37 0.39 1.56
N ILE A 362 -50.05 1.03 0.44
CA ILE A 362 -50.84 2.24 0.08
C ILE A 362 -52.06 1.66 -0.63
N ALA A 363 -53.01 1.26 0.23
CA ALA A 363 -54.30 0.69 -0.10
C ALA A 363 -54.69 0.99 -1.55
N THR A 364 -54.79 -0.05 -2.38
CA THR A 364 -55.58 -0.01 -3.61
C THR A 364 -56.91 0.67 -3.31
N ALA A 365 -57.54 0.37 -2.17
CA ALA A 365 -58.71 1.09 -1.67
C ALA A 365 -58.56 2.61 -1.44
N LYS A 366 -57.36 3.16 -1.14
CA LYS A 366 -57.10 4.61 -1.05
C LYS A 366 -56.82 5.23 -2.42
N LEU A 367 -56.08 4.55 -3.28
CA LEU A 367 -55.83 5.01 -4.66
C LEU A 367 -57.12 4.95 -5.49
N ASP A 368 -57.89 3.88 -5.34
CA ASP A 368 -59.24 3.71 -5.90
C ASP A 368 -60.18 4.75 -5.32
N LYS A 369 -60.14 5.05 -4.00
CA LYS A 369 -60.90 6.18 -3.43
C LYS A 369 -60.48 7.54 -3.98
N MET A 370 -59.18 7.76 -4.22
CA MET A 370 -58.70 9.00 -4.82
C MET A 370 -59.12 9.12 -6.28
N ASN A 371 -59.02 8.04 -7.06
CA ASN A 371 -59.49 7.98 -8.44
C ASN A 371 -61.01 8.09 -8.51
N ASP A 372 -61.74 7.53 -7.55
CA ASP A 372 -63.20 7.61 -7.48
C ASP A 372 -63.67 9.00 -7.00
N LEU A 373 -62.90 9.68 -6.15
CA LEU A 373 -63.13 11.09 -5.80
C LEU A 373 -62.78 12.04 -6.95
N LEU A 374 -61.68 11.79 -7.66
CA LEU A 374 -61.29 12.55 -8.85
C LEU A 374 -62.30 12.37 -9.99
N SER A 375 -62.75 11.14 -10.25
CA SER A 375 -63.77 10.87 -11.26
C SER A 375 -65.12 11.50 -10.88
N LYS A 376 -65.50 11.52 -9.59
CA LYS A 376 -66.68 12.23 -9.10
C LYS A 376 -66.56 13.75 -9.24
N VAL A 377 -65.38 14.33 -9.03
CA VAL A 377 -65.13 15.77 -9.21
C VAL A 377 -65.14 16.16 -10.69
N LEU A 378 -64.57 15.32 -11.57
CA LEU A 378 -64.59 15.52 -13.01
C LEU A 378 -66.00 15.37 -13.59
N ARG A 379 -66.74 14.32 -13.20
CA ARG A 379 -68.14 14.13 -13.61
C ARG A 379 -69.10 15.20 -13.07
N LYS A 380 -68.85 15.75 -11.87
CA LYS A 380 -69.61 16.91 -11.36
C LYS A 380 -69.38 18.17 -12.19
N LYS A 381 -68.23 18.28 -12.86
CA LYS A 381 -67.92 19.39 -13.76
C LYS A 381 -68.63 19.23 -15.10
N ASP A 382 -68.70 18.01 -15.63
CA ASP A 382 -69.44 17.69 -16.86
C ASP A 382 -70.96 17.76 -16.67
N ALA A 383 -71.48 17.46 -15.47
CA ALA A 383 -72.89 17.59 -15.14
C ALA A 383 -73.37 19.04 -14.91
N GLN A 384 -72.45 20.01 -14.83
CA GLN A 384 -72.77 21.43 -14.68
C GLN A 384 -72.77 22.19 -16.02
N GLU A 385 -72.44 21.52 -17.14
CA GLU A 385 -72.38 22.10 -18.50
C GLU A 385 -73.39 21.46 -19.48
N GLN A 386 -74.54 20.98 -19.02
CA GLN A 386 -75.66 20.72 -19.93
C GLN A 386 -76.63 21.91 -19.97
N PRO A 387 -76.76 22.62 -21.10
CA PRO A 387 -77.97 23.32 -21.46
C PRO A 387 -78.86 22.46 -22.35
N THR A 388 -80.15 22.61 -22.11
CA THR A 388 -81.31 22.16 -22.88
C THR A 388 -81.27 22.51 -24.37
N VAL A 389 -81.51 21.49 -25.20
CA VAL A 389 -82.34 21.39 -26.43
C VAL A 389 -82.24 22.47 -27.54
N ALA A 390 -82.03 21.95 -28.78
CA ALA A 390 -82.55 22.39 -30.10
C ALA A 390 -81.51 22.84 -31.17
N GLU A 391 -81.47 22.03 -32.24
CA GLU A 391 -81.44 22.40 -33.66
C GLU A 391 -80.20 23.03 -34.36
N THR A 392 -79.67 22.21 -35.29
CA THR A 392 -79.18 22.47 -36.67
C THR A 392 -77.84 23.18 -37.00
N HIS A 393 -77.07 22.41 -37.80
CA HIS A 393 -76.14 22.76 -38.90
C HIS A 393 -74.68 23.25 -38.65
N LYS A 394 -73.78 22.39 -39.14
CA LYS A 394 -72.52 22.58 -39.92
C LYS A 394 -71.29 23.25 -39.27
N GLU A 395 -70.22 22.44 -39.26
CA GLU A 395 -68.78 22.73 -39.45
C GLU A 395 -68.22 24.11 -39.07
N GLU A 396 -67.34 24.14 -38.06
CA GLU A 396 -65.88 24.28 -38.27
C GLU A 396 -65.13 24.14 -36.93
N VAL A 397 -64.06 23.34 -36.95
CA VAL A 397 -63.16 23.08 -35.83
C VAL A 397 -62.22 24.26 -35.62
N LYS A 398 -62.23 24.86 -34.41
CA LYS A 398 -61.09 25.60 -33.87
C LYS A 398 -60.85 25.24 -32.41
N ASP A 399 -59.74 24.57 -32.18
CA ASP A 399 -59.17 24.21 -30.87
C ASP A 399 -59.12 25.42 -29.93
N LYS A 400 -59.80 25.31 -28.78
CA LYS A 400 -59.51 26.12 -27.59
C LYS A 400 -58.87 25.22 -26.55
N VAL A 401 -57.53 25.31 -26.48
CA VAL A 401 -56.73 24.74 -25.40
C VAL A 401 -57.25 25.28 -24.05
N PRO A 402 -57.56 24.43 -23.06
CA PRO A 402 -57.93 24.90 -21.73
C PRO A 402 -56.71 25.52 -21.05
N GLN A 403 -56.70 26.85 -20.98
CA GLN A 403 -55.64 27.63 -20.35
C GLN A 403 -55.64 27.37 -18.83
N ILE A 404 -54.56 26.78 -18.32
CA ILE A 404 -54.36 26.53 -16.90
C ILE A 404 -54.34 27.88 -16.17
N ASN A 405 -55.25 28.04 -15.20
CA ASN A 405 -55.40 29.29 -14.47
C ASN A 405 -54.27 29.44 -13.44
N LEU A 406 -53.20 30.15 -13.85
CA LEU A 406 -51.95 30.38 -13.11
C LEU A 406 -52.15 31.01 -11.72
N LYS A 407 -53.31 31.62 -11.45
CA LYS A 407 -53.63 32.20 -10.14
C LYS A 407 -53.66 31.18 -9.00
N LYS A 408 -53.89 29.89 -9.28
CA LYS A 408 -53.89 28.83 -8.25
C LYS A 408 -52.48 28.39 -7.83
N PHE A 409 -51.44 28.80 -8.55
CA PHE A 409 -50.04 28.46 -8.26
C PHE A 409 -49.29 29.55 -7.48
N ALA A 410 -49.91 30.71 -7.25
CA ALA A 410 -49.33 31.81 -6.48
C ALA A 410 -48.96 31.40 -5.04
N PHE A 411 -49.67 30.42 -4.46
CA PHE A 411 -49.33 29.85 -3.15
C PHE A 411 -48.02 29.05 -3.17
N LEU A 412 -47.76 28.31 -4.25
CA LEU A 412 -46.56 27.50 -4.44
C LEU A 412 -45.32 28.37 -4.66
N GLU A 413 -45.47 29.46 -5.42
CA GLU A 413 -44.41 30.44 -5.65
C GLU A 413 -44.01 31.16 -4.35
N LYS A 414 -45.00 31.57 -3.54
CA LYS A 414 -44.78 32.19 -2.23
C LYS A 414 -44.07 31.24 -1.25
N HIS A 415 -44.38 29.94 -1.32
CA HIS A 415 -43.76 28.92 -0.48
C HIS A 415 -42.33 28.57 -0.90
N LEU A 416 -41.99 28.73 -2.18
CA LEU A 416 -40.64 28.55 -2.71
C LEU A 416 -39.74 29.76 -2.39
N GLN A 417 -40.26 30.99 -2.49
CA GLN A 417 -39.53 32.19 -2.08
C GLN A 417 -39.20 32.19 -0.59
N ALA A 418 -40.15 31.83 0.27
CA ALA A 418 -39.92 31.72 1.72
C ALA A 418 -38.86 30.66 2.09
N ARG A 419 -38.62 29.67 1.22
CA ARG A 419 -37.60 28.64 1.42
C ARG A 419 -36.22 29.12 0.97
N LYS A 420 -36.15 29.96 -0.06
CA LYS A 420 -34.92 30.61 -0.53
C LYS A 420 -34.36 31.58 0.50
N GLU A 421 -35.22 32.42 1.09
CA GLU A 421 -34.83 33.37 2.14
C GLU A 421 -34.32 32.68 3.42
N LYS A 422 -34.80 31.46 3.72
CA LYS A 422 -34.30 30.64 4.84
C LYS A 422 -32.93 30.02 4.58
N ILE A 423 -32.53 29.88 3.32
CA ILE A 423 -31.22 29.34 2.93
C ILE A 423 -30.17 30.46 2.95
N ASP A 424 -30.56 31.68 2.58
CA ASP A 424 -29.65 32.82 2.51
C ASP A 424 -29.33 33.47 3.87
N GLN A 425 -30.04 33.10 4.96
CA GLN A 425 -29.87 33.69 6.30
C GLN A 425 -29.03 32.87 7.30
N LYS A 426 -28.28 31.86 6.88
CA LYS A 426 -27.40 31.10 7.81
C LYS A 426 -25.95 31.61 7.74
N PRO A 427 -25.41 32.30 8.75
CA PRO A 427 -24.03 32.79 8.72
C PRO A 427 -23.03 31.64 8.92
N SER A 428 -21.95 31.69 8.15
CA SER A 428 -20.78 30.82 8.24
C SER A 428 -20.02 31.09 9.56
N SER A 429 -20.01 30.12 10.47
CA SER A 429 -19.11 30.12 11.61
C SER A 429 -17.83 29.36 11.24
N THR A 430 -16.85 30.09 10.74
CA THR A 430 -15.45 29.65 10.66
C THR A 430 -14.66 30.49 11.64
N GLU A 431 -14.53 30.02 12.89
CA GLU A 431 -13.40 30.33 13.80
C GLU A 431 -13.71 29.77 15.20
N LYS A 432 -12.96 28.72 15.59
CA LYS A 432 -12.40 28.44 16.92
C LYS A 432 -12.13 26.94 17.05
N ALA A 433 -10.85 26.57 16.98
CA ALA A 433 -10.17 25.71 17.97
C ALA A 433 -8.79 25.31 17.41
N ALA A 434 -7.81 26.19 17.65
CA ALA A 434 -6.43 25.77 17.83
C ALA A 434 -6.21 25.65 19.35
N LEU A 435 -5.91 24.45 19.85
CA LEU A 435 -4.86 24.13 20.83
C LEU A 435 -5.01 22.69 21.40
N GLU A 436 -3.85 22.09 21.69
CA GLU A 436 -3.61 20.93 22.60
C GLU A 436 -3.96 19.52 22.07
N SER A 437 -3.16 18.46 22.24
CA SER A 437 -1.81 18.24 22.79
C SER A 437 -1.36 16.81 22.42
N SER A 438 -0.05 16.58 22.34
CA SER A 438 0.60 15.31 21.96
C SER A 438 0.60 14.26 23.11
N PRO A 439 0.52 12.93 22.83
CA PRO A 439 0.75 11.91 23.84
C PRO A 439 2.21 11.45 23.90
N LYS A 440 2.71 11.30 25.14
CA LYS A 440 4.02 10.76 25.52
C LYS A 440 4.03 9.23 25.38
N GLN A 441 5.11 8.69 24.81
CA GLN A 441 5.44 7.27 24.81
C GLN A 441 6.30 6.93 26.05
N GLU A 442 5.91 5.87 26.74
CA GLU A 442 6.55 5.27 27.90
C GLU A 442 7.52 4.17 27.41
N VAL A 443 8.77 4.19 27.90
CA VAL A 443 9.85 3.28 27.50
C VAL A 443 10.10 2.30 28.64
N GLU A 444 9.93 1.01 28.38
CA GLU A 444 10.25 -0.07 29.31
C GLU A 444 11.64 -0.64 29.02
N GLU A 445 12.44 -0.77 30.07
CA GLU A 445 13.89 -1.00 30.06
C GLU A 445 14.21 -2.50 30.17
N VAL A 446 14.81 -3.11 29.14
CA VAL A 446 15.24 -4.53 29.16
C VAL A 446 16.76 -4.64 29.13
N LYS A 447 17.34 -5.15 30.22
CA LYS A 447 18.76 -5.50 30.36
C LYS A 447 19.10 -6.81 29.61
N PRO A 448 20.22 -6.89 28.86
CA PRO A 448 20.74 -8.17 28.40
C PRO A 448 21.95 -8.66 29.22
N GLU A 449 21.84 -9.88 29.74
CA GLU A 449 22.94 -10.66 30.29
C GLU A 449 23.88 -11.17 29.18
N LYS A 450 25.19 -11.09 29.46
CA LYS A 450 26.28 -11.56 28.58
C LYS A 450 26.52 -13.07 28.80
N LYS A 451 26.50 -13.86 27.73
CA LYS A 451 27.24 -15.15 27.63
C LYS A 451 27.98 -15.23 26.30
N TYR A 452 29.31 -15.27 26.37
CA TYR A 452 30.19 -15.48 25.21
C TYR A 452 30.42 -16.97 25.01
N ASN A 453 29.87 -17.54 23.95
CA ASN A 453 30.29 -18.85 23.43
C ASN A 453 31.31 -18.63 22.31
N LYS A 454 32.48 -19.28 22.43
CA LYS A 454 33.54 -19.31 21.41
C LYS A 454 33.00 -19.95 20.13
N LEU A 455 33.09 -19.23 19.00
CA LEU A 455 32.67 -19.67 17.66
C LEU A 455 33.89 -20.13 16.86
N GLY A 456 33.84 -21.34 16.30
CA GLY A 456 34.95 -22.02 15.61
C GLY A 456 35.13 -21.69 14.11
N GLN A 457 36.16 -22.30 13.54
CA GLN A 457 36.75 -22.06 12.19
C GLN A 457 35.83 -22.25 10.97
N ASN A 458 34.60 -22.73 11.11
CA ASN A 458 33.71 -23.04 9.97
C ASN A 458 32.97 -21.81 9.40
N ARG A 459 33.42 -20.58 9.67
CA ARG A 459 32.78 -19.35 9.16
C ARG A 459 33.27 -18.89 7.79
N TYR A 460 34.45 -19.32 7.37
CA TYR A 460 35.05 -18.83 6.12
C TYR A 460 34.49 -19.50 4.86
N SER A 461 33.83 -20.65 4.99
CA SER A 461 33.20 -21.34 3.85
C SER A 461 32.01 -20.57 3.28
N ALA A 462 31.15 -20.00 4.13
CA ALA A 462 29.98 -19.24 3.67
C ALA A 462 30.34 -17.86 3.06
N LEU A 463 31.50 -17.30 3.44
CA LEU A 463 32.00 -16.02 2.90
C LEU A 463 32.78 -16.20 1.59
N SER A 464 33.43 -17.36 1.39
CA SER A 464 34.09 -17.69 0.12
C SER A 464 33.11 -17.94 -1.04
N GLU A 465 31.82 -18.14 -0.77
CA GLU A 465 30.78 -18.39 -1.78
C GLU A 465 30.04 -17.12 -2.25
N LEU A 466 30.31 -15.96 -1.63
CA LEU A 466 29.70 -14.68 -2.04
C LEU A 466 30.13 -14.21 -3.43
N PRO A 467 31.40 -14.34 -3.87
CA PRO A 467 31.81 -13.94 -5.21
C PRO A 467 31.10 -14.74 -6.31
N THR A 468 30.97 -16.07 -6.13
CA THR A 468 30.26 -16.94 -7.07
C THR A 468 28.76 -16.67 -7.09
N PHE A 469 28.15 -16.31 -5.97
CA PHE A 469 26.75 -15.88 -5.91
C PHE A 469 26.49 -14.61 -6.76
N TRP A 470 27.34 -13.59 -6.66
CA TRP A 470 27.19 -12.36 -7.44
C TRP A 470 27.49 -12.55 -8.93
N GLN A 471 28.45 -13.41 -9.27
CA GLN A 471 28.73 -13.79 -10.65
C GLN A 471 27.56 -14.52 -11.29
N ASN A 472 26.97 -15.50 -10.60
CA ASN A 472 25.81 -16.24 -11.09
C ASN A 472 24.58 -15.34 -11.26
N ARG A 473 24.36 -14.38 -10.36
CA ARG A 473 23.27 -13.39 -10.47
C ARG A 473 23.46 -12.44 -11.65
N LYS A 474 24.71 -12.03 -11.93
CA LYS A 474 25.04 -11.18 -13.07
C LYS A 474 24.83 -11.94 -14.40
N SER A 475 25.30 -13.18 -14.50
CA SER A 475 25.07 -14.03 -15.68
C SER A 475 23.59 -14.29 -15.93
N ALA A 476 22.79 -14.53 -14.87
CA ALA A 476 21.34 -14.74 -15.00
C ALA A 476 20.60 -13.47 -15.48
N MET A 477 21.04 -12.27 -15.07
CA MET A 477 20.51 -11.00 -15.57
C MET A 477 20.91 -10.74 -17.03
N GLU A 478 22.15 -11.08 -17.40
CA GLU A 478 22.64 -10.92 -18.78
C GLU A 478 21.95 -11.91 -19.74
N GLU A 479 21.68 -13.15 -19.31
CA GLU A 479 20.87 -14.12 -20.07
C GLU A 479 19.39 -13.71 -20.17
N SER A 480 18.82 -13.07 -19.14
CA SER A 480 17.44 -12.58 -19.24
C SER A 480 17.32 -11.40 -20.19
N MET A 481 18.32 -10.51 -20.23
CA MET A 481 18.34 -9.38 -21.17
C MET A 481 18.69 -9.80 -22.61
N GLY A 482 19.51 -10.83 -22.80
CA GLY A 482 19.83 -11.38 -24.12
C GLY A 482 18.66 -12.08 -24.81
N ASN A 483 17.72 -12.64 -24.04
CA ASN A 483 16.52 -13.29 -24.58
C ASN A 483 15.37 -12.30 -24.91
N GLU A 484 15.46 -11.04 -24.50
CA GLU A 484 14.48 -9.99 -24.84
C GLU A 484 14.84 -9.19 -26.12
N ILE A 485 16.06 -9.36 -26.65
CA ILE A 485 16.51 -8.67 -27.88
C ILE A 485 16.86 -9.71 -28.96
N LYS A 486 15.86 -10.46 -29.43
CA LYS A 486 15.90 -11.05 -30.78
C LYS A 486 15.10 -10.15 -31.72
N PRO A 487 15.74 -9.48 -32.70
CA PRO A 487 14.99 -8.80 -33.74
C PRO A 487 14.31 -9.82 -34.65
N LEU A 488 12.99 -9.70 -34.76
CA LEU A 488 12.17 -10.40 -35.73
C LEU A 488 12.28 -9.69 -37.09
N GLY A 489 12.86 -10.42 -38.06
CA GLY A 489 12.80 -10.16 -39.49
C GLY A 489 14.17 -10.05 -40.16
N GLN A 490 14.45 -10.56 -41.36
CA GLN A 490 13.73 -11.32 -42.41
C GLN A 490 14.84 -11.70 -43.46
N PRO A 491 14.62 -12.49 -44.54
CA PRO A 491 13.39 -13.05 -45.07
C PRO A 491 13.22 -14.56 -44.88
#